data_AF-A0A947Q1R8-F1
#
_entry.id   AF-A0A947Q1R8-F1
#
_cell.length_a   1.000
_cell.length_b   1.000
_cell.length_c   1.000
_cell.angle_alpha   90.00
_cell.angle_beta   90.00
_cell.angle_gamma   90.00
#
_symmetry.space_group_name_H-M   'P 1'
#
loop_
_entity.id
_entity.type
_entity.pdbx_description
1 polymer ?
#
loop_
_entity_poly.entity_id
_entity_poly.type
_entity_poly.pdbx_seq_one_letter_code
_entity_poly.pdbx_strand_id
1 'polypeptide(L)'
;SLAVLLKSGATLIAINHLLKSRAKRYIAATDENWLYPEREFNGSWAQIAEVLLPKADLWRFGGEIYVGYKDGTSGYWDEHGRTSKAHEILTRKTRRKNISAGDFCGCGSAYAFKDCCQRLPLAERPSWKTYGIRERNLMFCKAVKGILGLSDGGSWEDVRRNLSDEQVKHIHLTFASLWPEDTDLASLLPRPNPKVLRSVYMGISDPRTVEATVLGWLPFIEEIVLVNPFFLSTRMKPEFSPIESPTGHKMQTLKNVILLLKLEPFIRAGVVHLVPEPGEVNAPLGHHVREVLTQRINEWERPEGSDLRRFMKLAEEDTQRIIWMLPEASQRQYINEFMPNADTVKTDGIIAYFKRQAEIDPYTLLQPLPVGKEGAQFQILKGLNLEASLYLASLTGSIIHCDTEAHWAQLINHAQLGHTSSQSIWEPVRQALNEIRFPVDLNGQRVAERIDNGDRPPVSSLLLRLAKLASASTDGAYQIKLASQIRQARGKVEKMWRRASDNTLLPARLELYAPPEGFARQEVQRLLVMFAGVTRPRSIPYALRIMSDEPDKDN
;
A
#
# COMPACT_ATOMS: atom_id res chain seq x y z
N SER A 1 -18.58 4.91 -24.65
CA SER A 1 -17.53 4.53 -25.62
C SER A 1 -18.01 4.89 -27.01
N LEU A 2 -17.20 5.66 -27.74
CA LEU A 2 -17.38 5.91 -29.17
C LEU A 2 -16.64 4.79 -29.91
N ALA A 3 -17.31 4.06 -30.80
CA ALA A 3 -16.65 3.10 -31.68
C ALA A 3 -16.48 3.73 -33.07
N VAL A 4 -15.25 3.71 -33.59
CA VAL A 4 -14.93 4.23 -34.93
C VAL A 4 -14.82 3.05 -35.89
N LEU A 5 -15.58 3.09 -36.99
CA LEU A 5 -15.62 2.02 -37.99
C LEU A 5 -14.53 2.22 -39.06
N LEU A 6 -13.94 1.11 -39.49
CA LEU A 6 -12.75 1.05 -40.35
C LEU A 6 -13.11 0.92 -41.85
N LYS A 7 -12.17 1.31 -42.72
CA LYS A 7 -12.33 1.31 -44.20
C LYS A 7 -12.58 -0.08 -44.78
N SER A 8 -13.35 -0.16 -45.88
CA SER A 8 -14.00 -1.37 -46.38
C SER A 8 -13.07 -2.47 -46.95
N GLY A 9 -13.37 -3.71 -46.57
CA GLY A 9 -12.85 -4.99 -47.05
C GLY A 9 -13.60 -6.12 -46.32
N ALA A 10 -13.72 -7.33 -46.89
CA ALA A 10 -14.58 -8.40 -46.33
C ALA A 10 -14.30 -8.72 -44.84
N THR A 11 -13.04 -8.69 -44.45
CA THR A 11 -12.57 -8.87 -43.06
C THR A 11 -12.94 -7.68 -42.16
N LEU A 12 -12.89 -6.46 -42.69
CA LEU A 12 -13.18 -5.22 -41.96
C LEU A 12 -14.67 -5.04 -41.70
N ILE A 13 -15.54 -5.55 -42.58
CA ILE A 13 -16.99 -5.53 -42.38
C ILE A 13 -17.38 -6.41 -41.17
N ALA A 14 -16.74 -7.58 -41.00
CA ALA A 14 -16.96 -8.44 -39.83
C ALA A 14 -16.54 -7.75 -38.51
N ILE A 15 -15.42 -7.01 -38.52
CA ILE A 15 -14.95 -6.21 -37.38
C ILE A 15 -15.90 -5.04 -37.10
N ASN A 16 -16.33 -4.32 -38.13
CA ASN A 16 -17.30 -3.22 -37.99
C ASN A 16 -18.63 -3.73 -37.43
N HIS A 17 -19.10 -4.90 -37.87
CA HIS A 17 -20.29 -5.57 -37.33
C HIS A 17 -20.12 -5.88 -35.84
N LEU A 18 -18.97 -6.41 -35.44
CA LEU A 18 -18.64 -6.64 -34.03
C LEU A 18 -18.63 -5.34 -33.21
N LEU A 19 -17.93 -4.31 -33.67
CA LEU A 19 -17.83 -3.01 -33.01
C LEU A 19 -19.22 -2.38 -32.84
N LYS A 20 -20.05 -2.41 -33.88
CA LYS A 20 -21.43 -1.92 -33.83
C LYS A 20 -22.29 -2.73 -32.86
N SER A 21 -22.21 -4.05 -32.88
CA SER A 21 -22.98 -4.93 -31.99
C SER A 21 -22.66 -4.74 -30.49
N ARG A 22 -21.46 -4.19 -30.18
CA ARG A 22 -21.00 -3.94 -28.81
C ARG A 22 -21.03 -2.47 -28.40
N ALA A 23 -21.32 -1.55 -29.33
CA ALA A 23 -21.43 -0.14 -29.03
C ALA A 23 -22.69 0.15 -28.21
N LYS A 24 -22.54 0.88 -27.09
CA LYS A 24 -23.65 1.15 -26.15
C LYS A 24 -24.32 2.50 -26.36
N ARG A 25 -23.69 3.46 -27.05
CA ARG A 25 -24.19 4.86 -27.09
C ARG A 25 -23.86 5.64 -28.36
N TYR A 26 -22.65 5.52 -28.91
CA TYR A 26 -22.24 6.26 -30.09
C TYR A 26 -21.39 5.41 -31.03
N ILE A 27 -21.63 5.56 -32.34
CA ILE A 27 -20.83 5.01 -33.43
C ILE A 27 -20.50 6.16 -34.38
N ALA A 28 -19.29 6.17 -34.91
CA ALA A 28 -18.89 7.08 -35.96
C ALA A 28 -18.19 6.32 -37.10
N ALA A 29 -18.40 6.78 -38.32
CA ALA A 29 -17.70 6.32 -39.51
C ALA A 29 -17.44 7.53 -40.41
N THR A 30 -16.37 7.47 -41.19
CA THR A 30 -16.07 8.50 -42.21
C THR A 30 -16.93 8.35 -43.47
N ASP A 31 -17.56 7.19 -43.65
CA ASP A 31 -18.50 6.87 -44.73
C ASP A 31 -19.80 6.36 -44.12
N GLU A 32 -20.93 6.87 -44.60
CA GLU A 32 -22.26 6.52 -44.09
C GLU A 32 -22.57 5.03 -44.30
N ASN A 33 -22.08 4.41 -45.38
CA ASN A 33 -22.32 3.00 -45.65
C ASN A 33 -21.71 2.09 -44.59
N TRP A 34 -20.59 2.49 -43.98
CA TRP A 34 -19.93 1.69 -42.95
C TRP A 34 -20.70 1.69 -41.64
N LEU A 35 -21.63 2.63 -41.43
CA LEU A 35 -22.52 2.61 -40.26
C LEU A 35 -23.46 1.40 -40.27
N TYR A 36 -23.61 0.70 -41.39
CA TYR A 36 -24.53 -0.43 -41.56
C TYR A 36 -23.81 -1.73 -41.99
N PRO A 37 -22.81 -2.21 -41.22
CA PRO A 37 -22.04 -3.41 -41.57
C PRO A 37 -22.92 -4.67 -41.65
N GLU A 38 -24.07 -4.70 -40.97
CA GLU A 38 -25.06 -5.77 -41.05
C GLU A 38 -25.70 -5.95 -42.44
N ARG A 39 -25.61 -4.94 -43.33
CA ARG A 39 -26.08 -5.07 -44.72
C ARG A 39 -25.18 -5.97 -45.55
N GLU A 40 -23.91 -6.07 -45.17
CA GLU A 40 -22.87 -6.77 -45.93
C GLU A 40 -22.33 -8.01 -45.21
N PHE A 41 -22.47 -8.09 -43.87
CA PHE A 41 -22.03 -9.24 -43.08
C PHE A 41 -23.20 -9.92 -42.35
N ASN A 42 -23.52 -11.13 -42.79
CA ASN A 42 -24.53 -12.02 -42.19
C ASN A 42 -23.91 -13.26 -41.51
N GLY A 43 -22.63 -13.20 -41.15
CA GLY A 43 -21.89 -14.33 -40.61
C GLY A 43 -22.11 -14.58 -39.11
N SER A 44 -21.74 -15.76 -38.65
CA SER A 44 -21.80 -16.16 -37.24
C SER A 44 -20.61 -15.63 -36.42
N TRP A 45 -20.73 -15.67 -35.09
CA TRP A 45 -19.63 -15.35 -34.17
C TRP A 45 -18.37 -16.19 -34.40
N ALA A 46 -18.51 -17.44 -34.84
CA ALA A 46 -17.36 -18.29 -35.18
C ALA A 46 -16.58 -17.74 -36.38
N GLN A 47 -17.28 -17.21 -37.39
CA GLN A 47 -16.65 -16.57 -38.55
C GLN A 47 -15.99 -15.23 -38.19
N ILE A 48 -16.56 -14.49 -37.23
CA ILE A 48 -15.88 -13.30 -36.66
C ILE A 48 -14.61 -13.72 -35.91
N ALA A 49 -14.64 -14.83 -35.15
CA ALA A 49 -13.48 -15.30 -34.41
C ALA A 49 -12.31 -15.65 -35.35
N GLU A 50 -12.57 -16.28 -36.50
CA GLU A 50 -11.56 -16.54 -37.53
C GLU A 50 -10.90 -15.25 -38.08
N VAL A 51 -11.64 -14.15 -38.12
CA VAL A 51 -11.13 -12.82 -38.51
C VAL A 51 -10.25 -12.20 -37.42
N LEU A 52 -10.62 -12.38 -36.15
CA LEU A 52 -9.88 -11.85 -35.00
C LEU A 52 -8.63 -12.66 -34.66
N LEU A 53 -8.57 -13.92 -35.10
CA LEU A 53 -7.41 -14.76 -34.94
C LEU A 53 -6.27 -14.26 -35.85
N PRO A 54 -5.10 -13.92 -35.29
CA PRO A 54 -3.94 -13.58 -36.10
C PRO A 54 -3.60 -14.77 -37.02
N LYS A 55 -3.53 -14.52 -38.34
CA LYS A 55 -3.02 -15.51 -39.29
C LYS A 55 -1.48 -15.59 -39.17
N ALA A 56 -0.87 -16.57 -39.85
CA ALA A 56 0.59 -16.73 -39.89
C ALA A 56 1.30 -15.40 -40.14
N ASP A 57 2.53 -15.25 -39.60
CA ASP A 57 3.32 -14.01 -39.49
C ASP A 57 3.15 -13.16 -38.22
N LEU A 58 2.90 -13.81 -37.07
CA LEU A 58 2.99 -13.19 -35.74
C LEU A 58 4.34 -12.47 -35.45
N TRP A 59 5.39 -12.75 -36.24
CA TRP A 59 6.72 -12.16 -36.12
C TRP A 59 6.88 -10.80 -36.81
N ARG A 60 5.89 -10.32 -37.56
CA ARG A 60 5.90 -8.98 -38.20
C ARG A 60 5.23 -7.88 -37.39
N PHE A 61 4.56 -8.24 -36.28
CA PHE A 61 4.01 -7.29 -35.31
C PHE A 61 5.10 -6.90 -34.30
N GLY A 62 6.13 -6.23 -34.79
CA GLY A 62 7.26 -5.71 -34.01
C GLY A 62 7.56 -4.26 -34.40
N GLY A 63 7.98 -3.43 -33.45
CA GLY A 63 8.37 -2.05 -33.71
C GLY A 63 7.96 -1.09 -32.60
N GLU A 64 8.61 0.05 -32.57
CA GLU A 64 8.34 1.12 -31.60
C GLU A 64 7.74 2.31 -32.33
N ILE A 65 6.59 2.80 -31.84
CA ILE A 65 5.92 3.99 -32.34
C ILE A 65 6.33 5.15 -31.45
N TYR A 66 6.91 6.18 -32.04
CA TYR A 66 7.12 7.48 -31.40
C TYR A 66 6.21 8.51 -32.06
N VAL A 67 5.38 9.20 -31.26
CA VAL A 67 4.48 10.26 -31.72
C VAL A 67 4.95 11.58 -31.12
N GLY A 68 5.43 12.50 -31.93
CA GLY A 68 5.70 13.88 -31.48
C GLY A 68 4.44 14.71 -31.45
N TYR A 69 4.16 15.37 -30.33
CA TYR A 69 3.03 16.29 -30.17
C TYR A 69 3.46 17.74 -30.41
N LYS A 70 2.49 18.61 -30.73
CA LYS A 70 2.73 20.03 -31.03
C LYS A 70 3.25 20.83 -29.83
N ASP A 71 3.03 20.34 -28.61
CA ASP A 71 3.53 20.91 -27.36
C ASP A 71 4.98 20.51 -27.05
N GLY A 72 5.63 19.75 -27.94
CA GLY A 72 7.00 19.28 -27.78
C GLY A 72 7.13 17.98 -26.97
N THR A 73 6.04 17.43 -26.46
CA THR A 73 6.05 16.12 -25.80
C THR A 73 6.07 14.98 -26.83
N SER A 74 6.39 13.77 -26.38
CA SER A 74 6.39 12.58 -27.23
C SER A 74 5.64 11.42 -26.57
N GLY A 75 4.77 10.76 -27.31
CA GLY A 75 4.21 9.46 -26.94
C GLY A 75 5.08 8.32 -27.47
N TYR A 76 5.14 7.22 -26.72
CA TYR A 76 5.85 6.00 -27.09
C TYR A 76 4.89 4.81 -26.98
N TRP A 77 4.93 3.87 -27.93
CA TRP A 77 4.27 2.56 -27.83
C TRP A 77 5.17 1.47 -28.40
N ASP A 78 5.41 0.40 -27.64
CA ASP A 78 6.05 -0.82 -28.16
C ASP A 78 5.06 -1.69 -28.96
N GLU A 79 5.51 -2.85 -29.45
CA GLU A 79 4.68 -3.80 -30.19
C GLU A 79 3.51 -4.38 -29.38
N HIS A 80 3.52 -4.21 -28.06
CA HIS A 80 2.48 -4.64 -27.13
C HIS A 80 1.60 -3.48 -26.66
N GLY A 81 1.79 -2.27 -27.20
CA GLY A 81 1.06 -1.07 -26.82
C GLY A 81 1.49 -0.50 -25.46
N ARG A 82 2.66 -0.86 -24.94
CA ARG A 82 3.18 -0.30 -23.69
C ARG A 82 3.70 1.11 -23.91
N THR A 83 3.35 2.01 -22.99
CA THR A 83 3.74 3.42 -23.04
C THR A 83 5.13 3.69 -22.47
N SER A 84 5.86 2.67 -22.03
CA SER A 84 7.22 2.82 -21.50
C SER A 84 8.10 1.58 -21.68
N LYS A 85 9.42 1.80 -21.67
CA LYS A 85 10.46 0.75 -21.65
C LYS A 85 10.78 0.22 -20.25
N ALA A 86 9.99 0.57 -19.22
CA ALA A 86 10.26 0.16 -17.84
C ALA A 86 10.37 -1.37 -17.67
N HIS A 87 9.63 -2.13 -18.49
CA HIS A 87 9.65 -3.58 -18.52
C HIS A 87 11.05 -4.16 -18.82
N GLU A 88 11.92 -3.45 -19.55
CA GLU A 88 13.29 -3.88 -19.84
C GLU A 88 14.16 -3.91 -18.58
N ILE A 89 14.00 -2.92 -17.70
CA ILE A 89 14.74 -2.80 -16.44
C ILE A 89 14.15 -3.74 -15.37
N LEU A 90 12.83 -3.96 -15.43
CA LEU A 90 12.10 -4.81 -14.49
C LEU A 90 12.19 -6.31 -14.79
N THR A 91 12.68 -6.66 -15.98
CA THR A 91 12.95 -8.04 -16.38
C THR A 91 14.33 -8.47 -15.86
N ARG A 92 14.40 -9.69 -15.31
CA ARG A 92 15.67 -10.27 -14.87
C ARG A 92 16.53 -10.58 -16.09
N LYS A 93 17.74 -10.02 -16.11
CA LYS A 93 18.71 -10.20 -17.21
C LYS A 93 19.01 -11.67 -17.54
N THR A 94 19.04 -12.53 -16.52
CA THR A 94 19.30 -13.96 -16.69
C THR A 94 18.04 -14.76 -16.42
N ARG A 95 17.45 -15.35 -17.46
CA ARG A 95 16.42 -16.38 -17.29
C ARG A 95 17.06 -17.59 -16.62
N ARG A 96 16.85 -17.75 -15.31
CA ARG A 96 17.29 -18.94 -14.58
C ARG A 96 16.57 -20.15 -15.16
N LYS A 97 17.28 -20.99 -15.93
CA LYS A 97 16.72 -22.21 -16.54
C LYS A 97 16.23 -23.19 -15.48
N ASN A 98 16.91 -23.24 -14.33
CA ASN A 98 16.55 -24.05 -13.16
C ASN A 98 16.47 -23.14 -11.93
N ILE A 99 15.29 -23.06 -11.29
CA ILE A 99 15.09 -22.38 -10.01
C ILE A 99 15.44 -23.38 -8.90
N SER A 100 16.42 -23.06 -8.06
CA SER A 100 16.80 -23.94 -6.95
C SER A 100 15.74 -23.94 -5.85
N ALA A 101 15.56 -25.07 -5.19
CA ALA A 101 14.68 -25.21 -4.03
C ALA A 101 15.05 -24.22 -2.89
N GLY A 102 16.33 -23.85 -2.78
CA GLY A 102 16.84 -22.90 -1.80
C GLY A 102 16.83 -21.43 -2.24
N ASP A 103 16.51 -21.13 -3.50
CA ASP A 103 16.42 -19.74 -3.98
C ASP A 103 15.26 -19.00 -3.30
N PHE A 104 15.39 -17.68 -3.15
CA PHE A 104 14.25 -16.85 -2.75
C PHE A 104 13.08 -17.02 -3.73
N CYS A 105 11.87 -17.00 -3.19
CA CYS A 105 10.67 -17.18 -3.98
C CYS A 105 10.39 -15.96 -4.87
N GLY A 106 10.01 -16.21 -6.12
CA GLY A 106 9.72 -15.18 -7.14
C GLY A 106 8.46 -14.38 -6.86
N CYS A 107 7.63 -14.78 -5.89
CA CYS A 107 6.47 -13.99 -5.43
C CYS A 107 6.86 -12.79 -4.55
N GLY A 108 8.16 -12.54 -4.37
CA GLY A 108 8.68 -11.46 -3.51
C GLY A 108 8.78 -11.84 -2.03
N SER A 109 8.46 -13.07 -1.65
CA SER A 109 8.70 -13.57 -0.29
C SER A 109 10.19 -13.85 -0.04
N ALA A 110 10.68 -13.59 1.17
CA ALA A 110 12.04 -13.95 1.58
C ALA A 110 12.19 -15.43 1.98
N TYR A 111 11.14 -16.23 1.90
CA TYR A 111 11.25 -17.69 2.09
C TYR A 111 11.88 -18.37 0.88
N ALA A 112 12.60 -19.46 1.14
CA ALA A 112 13.09 -20.36 0.10
C ALA A 112 11.90 -20.89 -0.74
N PHE A 113 12.12 -21.09 -2.04
CA PHE A 113 11.08 -21.53 -2.97
C PHE A 113 10.36 -22.80 -2.50
N LYS A 114 11.11 -23.76 -1.93
CA LYS A 114 10.57 -25.02 -1.36
C LYS A 114 9.61 -24.85 -0.18
N ASP A 115 9.80 -23.77 0.58
CA ASP A 115 9.01 -23.42 1.76
C ASP A 115 7.92 -22.38 1.44
N CYS A 116 7.85 -21.96 0.18
CA CYS A 116 6.88 -20.98 -0.33
C CYS A 116 6.08 -21.59 -1.50
N CYS A 117 6.27 -21.11 -2.72
CA CYS A 117 5.38 -21.41 -3.85
C CYS A 117 5.64 -22.74 -4.56
N GLN A 118 6.68 -23.52 -4.21
CA GLN A 118 6.97 -24.78 -4.91
C GLN A 118 5.82 -25.78 -4.81
N ARG A 119 5.07 -25.75 -3.70
CA ARG A 119 3.93 -26.65 -3.45
C ARG A 119 2.65 -26.24 -4.18
N LEU A 120 2.59 -25.03 -4.73
CA LEU A 120 1.44 -24.55 -5.47
C LEU A 120 1.38 -25.21 -6.86
N PRO A 121 0.17 -25.38 -7.43
CA PRO A 121 0.00 -25.76 -8.83
C PRO A 121 0.80 -24.84 -9.76
N LEU A 122 1.34 -25.37 -10.87
CA LEU A 122 2.22 -24.62 -11.77
C LEU A 122 1.61 -23.28 -12.22
N ALA A 123 0.30 -23.26 -12.49
CA ALA A 123 -0.44 -22.07 -12.91
C ALA A 123 -0.54 -20.97 -11.83
N GLU A 124 -0.40 -21.32 -10.55
CA GLU A 124 -0.48 -20.38 -9.42
C GLU A 124 0.91 -19.89 -8.97
N ARG A 125 1.98 -20.51 -9.49
CA ARG A 125 3.36 -20.15 -9.15
C ARG A 125 3.69 -18.77 -9.73
N PRO A 126 4.46 -17.96 -8.99
CA PRO A 126 4.86 -16.64 -9.47
C PRO A 126 5.84 -16.76 -10.64
N SER A 127 5.98 -15.69 -11.41
CA SER A 127 7.01 -15.59 -12.43
C SER A 127 8.35 -15.23 -11.81
N TRP A 128 9.44 -15.84 -12.28
CA TRP A 128 10.83 -15.39 -12.01
C TRP A 128 11.38 -14.55 -13.15
N LYS A 129 10.57 -14.21 -14.16
CA LYS A 129 11.03 -13.38 -15.30
C LYS A 129 11.21 -11.92 -14.88
N THR A 130 10.43 -11.44 -13.94
CA THR A 130 10.44 -10.06 -13.46
C THR A 130 10.82 -10.00 -11.98
N TYR A 131 11.19 -8.82 -11.50
CA TYR A 131 11.39 -8.55 -10.07
C TYR A 131 10.04 -8.47 -9.35
N GLY A 132 9.90 -9.19 -8.23
CA GLY A 132 8.72 -9.19 -7.36
C GLY A 132 8.67 -7.98 -6.43
N ILE A 133 7.64 -7.91 -5.58
CA ILE A 133 7.38 -6.75 -4.71
C ILE A 133 8.59 -6.36 -3.85
N ARG A 134 9.22 -7.33 -3.18
CA ARG A 134 10.38 -7.08 -2.29
C ARG A 134 11.59 -6.56 -3.06
N GLU A 135 11.88 -7.15 -4.20
CA GLU A 135 13.04 -6.75 -5.01
C GLU A 135 12.87 -5.34 -5.55
N ARG A 136 11.67 -4.97 -6.04
CA ARG A 136 11.36 -3.60 -6.46
C ARG A 136 11.48 -2.60 -5.32
N ASN A 137 11.00 -2.94 -4.11
CA ASN A 137 11.18 -2.09 -2.94
C ASN A 137 12.66 -1.89 -2.56
N LEU A 138 13.47 -2.95 -2.63
CA LEU A 138 14.91 -2.85 -2.36
C LEU A 138 15.64 -2.04 -3.45
N MET A 139 15.24 -2.17 -4.71
CA MET A 139 15.72 -1.32 -5.81
C MET A 139 15.40 0.15 -5.51
N PHE A 140 14.18 0.43 -5.05
CA PHE A 140 13.76 1.79 -4.69
C PHE A 140 14.57 2.35 -3.50
N CYS A 141 14.73 1.59 -2.42
CA CYS A 141 15.54 1.99 -1.26
C CYS A 141 16.97 2.34 -1.69
N LYS A 142 17.59 1.48 -2.52
CA LYS A 142 18.94 1.71 -3.06
C LYS A 142 19.00 2.99 -3.89
N ALA A 143 18.03 3.20 -4.79
CA ALA A 143 18.00 4.38 -5.65
C ALA A 143 17.83 5.67 -4.85
N VAL A 144 16.90 5.70 -3.89
CA VAL A 144 16.69 6.85 -2.99
C VAL A 144 17.96 7.19 -2.22
N LYS A 145 18.65 6.19 -1.65
CA LYS A 145 19.94 6.41 -0.98
C LYS A 145 21.02 6.96 -1.91
N GLY A 146 21.03 6.56 -3.17
CA GLY A 146 21.96 7.11 -4.17
C GLY A 146 21.62 8.55 -4.55
N ILE A 147 20.36 8.85 -4.84
CA ILE A 147 19.89 10.20 -5.21
C ILE A 147 20.17 11.22 -4.10
N LEU A 148 20.05 10.80 -2.84
CA LEU A 148 20.27 11.63 -1.66
C LEU A 148 21.73 11.66 -1.17
N GLY A 149 22.65 10.97 -1.84
CA GLY A 149 24.07 10.91 -1.42
C GLY A 149 24.33 10.13 -0.13
N LEU A 150 23.31 9.46 0.44
CA LEU A 150 23.44 8.64 1.65
C LEU A 150 24.31 7.40 1.43
N SER A 151 24.50 6.98 0.17
CA SER A 151 25.41 5.87 -0.18
C SER A 151 26.88 6.30 -0.19
N ASP A 152 27.13 7.60 -0.33
CA ASP A 152 28.47 8.20 -0.51
C ASP A 152 28.95 8.92 0.76
N GLY A 153 28.34 8.60 1.91
CA GLY A 153 28.68 9.15 3.22
C GLY A 153 27.90 10.40 3.64
N GLY A 154 26.92 10.86 2.85
CA GLY A 154 26.04 11.96 3.22
C GLY A 154 25.21 11.65 4.48
N SER A 155 25.03 12.65 5.32
CA SER A 155 24.25 12.54 6.56
C SER A 155 22.77 12.88 6.35
N TRP A 156 21.93 12.53 7.32
CA TRP A 156 20.52 12.95 7.30
C TRP A 156 20.37 14.48 7.40
N GLU A 157 21.28 15.16 8.09
CA GLU A 157 21.31 16.62 8.14
C GLU A 157 21.60 17.22 6.76
N ASP A 158 22.50 16.63 5.99
CA ASP A 158 22.80 17.08 4.61
C ASP A 158 21.55 16.99 3.73
N VAL A 159 20.77 15.91 3.85
CA VAL A 159 19.49 15.76 3.15
C VAL A 159 18.52 16.87 3.55
N ARG A 160 18.38 17.15 4.86
CA ARG A 160 17.45 18.17 5.35
C ARG A 160 17.82 19.58 4.90
N ARG A 161 19.12 19.87 4.73
CA ARG A 161 19.63 21.19 4.29
C ARG A 161 19.61 21.37 2.77
N ASN A 162 19.78 20.29 2.01
CA ASN A 162 20.10 20.37 0.58
C ASN A 162 19.07 19.71 -0.35
N LEU A 163 17.91 19.23 0.15
CA LEU A 163 16.91 18.56 -0.69
C LEU A 163 16.41 19.46 -1.83
N SER A 164 16.81 19.12 -3.05
CA SER A 164 16.51 19.89 -4.26
C SER A 164 15.26 19.40 -4.99
N ASP A 165 14.72 20.25 -5.86
CA ASP A 165 13.58 19.92 -6.72
C ASP A 165 13.91 18.77 -7.68
N GLU A 166 15.12 18.75 -8.22
CA GLU A 166 15.61 17.67 -9.07
C GLU A 166 15.71 16.34 -8.33
N GLN A 167 16.15 16.34 -7.06
CA GLN A 167 16.16 15.13 -6.24
C GLN A 167 14.74 14.62 -5.97
N VAL A 168 13.80 15.51 -5.63
CA VAL A 168 12.39 15.15 -5.45
C VAL A 168 11.83 14.53 -6.73
N LYS A 169 11.98 15.22 -7.87
CA LYS A 169 11.54 14.75 -9.18
C LYS A 169 12.13 13.38 -9.51
N HIS A 170 13.43 13.19 -9.32
CA HIS A 170 14.12 11.94 -9.63
C HIS A 170 13.66 10.78 -8.74
N ILE A 171 13.41 11.02 -7.45
CA ILE A 171 12.85 10.00 -6.53
C ILE A 171 11.48 9.53 -7.02
N HIS A 172 10.58 10.46 -7.35
CA HIS A 172 9.22 10.11 -7.79
C HIS A 172 9.18 9.49 -9.19
N LEU A 173 10.05 9.93 -10.12
CA LEU A 173 10.26 9.26 -11.41
C LEU A 173 10.77 7.82 -11.22
N THR A 174 11.71 7.62 -10.30
CA THR A 174 12.22 6.28 -9.97
C THR A 174 11.09 5.41 -9.44
N PHE A 175 10.27 5.92 -8.51
CA PHE A 175 9.14 5.18 -7.99
C PHE A 175 8.15 4.80 -9.11
N ALA A 176 7.77 5.74 -9.97
CA ALA A 176 6.88 5.48 -11.10
C ALA A 176 7.45 4.43 -12.07
N SER A 177 8.76 4.46 -12.33
CA SER A 177 9.42 3.48 -13.21
C SER A 177 9.36 2.03 -12.69
N LEU A 178 9.18 1.85 -11.38
CA LEU A 178 9.05 0.53 -10.77
C LEU A 178 7.63 -0.04 -10.89
N TRP A 179 6.66 0.78 -11.29
CA TRP A 179 5.24 0.43 -11.36
C TRP A 179 4.60 0.96 -12.65
N PRO A 180 5.06 0.50 -13.83
CA PRO A 180 4.46 0.90 -15.10
C PRO A 180 2.99 0.48 -15.20
N GLU A 181 2.25 1.08 -16.12
CA GLU A 181 0.80 0.91 -16.26
C GLU A 181 0.36 -0.53 -16.54
N ASP A 182 1.23 -1.34 -17.14
CA ASP A 182 1.01 -2.76 -17.44
C ASP A 182 1.41 -3.69 -16.28
N THR A 183 1.70 -3.15 -15.10
CA THR A 183 2.04 -3.95 -13.93
C THR A 183 0.86 -4.79 -13.46
N ASP A 184 0.98 -6.11 -13.63
CA ASP A 184 0.15 -7.08 -12.92
C ASP A 184 0.61 -7.18 -11.45
N LEU A 185 0.08 -6.30 -10.60
CA LEU A 185 0.42 -6.25 -9.18
C LEU A 185 0.15 -7.59 -8.48
N ALA A 186 -0.95 -8.28 -8.81
CA ALA A 186 -1.32 -9.53 -8.19
C ALA A 186 -0.30 -10.65 -8.43
N SER A 187 0.39 -10.65 -9.57
CA SER A 187 1.48 -11.58 -9.85
C SER A 187 2.73 -11.37 -9.00
N LEU A 188 2.92 -10.16 -8.46
CA LEU A 188 4.12 -9.74 -7.74
C LEU A 188 4.02 -9.89 -6.22
N LEU A 189 2.82 -10.18 -5.71
CA LEU A 189 2.54 -10.30 -4.28
C LEU A 189 2.89 -11.69 -3.74
N PRO A 190 3.30 -11.78 -2.46
CA PRO A 190 3.50 -13.06 -1.78
C PRO A 190 2.23 -13.90 -1.82
N ARG A 191 2.37 -15.19 -2.14
CA ARG A 191 1.24 -16.12 -2.12
C ARG A 191 0.84 -16.50 -0.68
N PRO A 192 -0.41 -16.93 -0.45
CA PRO A 192 -0.83 -17.49 0.83
C PRO A 192 0.11 -18.62 1.28
N ASN A 193 0.63 -18.53 2.51
CA ASN A 193 1.50 -19.56 3.09
C ASN A 193 0.92 -20.05 4.42
N PRO A 194 0.54 -21.34 4.56
CA PRO A 194 -0.08 -21.87 5.77
C PRO A 194 0.86 -21.93 6.98
N LYS A 195 2.15 -21.62 6.81
CA LYS A 195 3.15 -21.58 7.89
C LYS A 195 3.43 -20.16 8.41
N VAL A 196 2.85 -19.12 7.80
CA VAL A 196 3.21 -17.73 8.06
C VAL A 196 1.93 -16.95 8.37
N LEU A 197 1.87 -16.27 9.52
CA LEU A 197 0.81 -15.30 9.75
C LEU A 197 1.21 -14.00 9.07
N ARG A 198 0.48 -13.67 8.01
CA ARG A 198 0.61 -12.39 7.33
C ARG A 198 -0.57 -11.50 7.68
N SER A 199 -0.33 -10.20 7.84
CA SER A 199 -1.40 -9.23 8.08
C SER A 199 -1.32 -8.06 7.11
N VAL A 200 -2.46 -7.58 6.61
CA VAL A 200 -2.56 -6.28 5.96
C VAL A 200 -2.86 -5.24 7.03
N TYR A 201 -2.02 -4.20 7.11
CA TYR A 201 -2.30 -3.05 7.96
C TYR A 201 -3.28 -2.10 7.27
N MET A 202 -4.47 -1.97 7.83
CA MET A 202 -5.49 -1.02 7.42
C MET A 202 -5.39 0.24 8.28
N GLY A 203 -4.42 1.09 7.92
CA GLY A 203 -4.13 2.35 8.58
C GLY A 203 -3.23 3.23 7.71
N ILE A 204 -2.67 4.28 8.30
CA ILE A 204 -1.83 5.24 7.57
C ILE A 204 -0.35 4.85 7.61
N SER A 205 0.34 5.10 6.51
CA SER A 205 1.79 4.95 6.41
C SER A 205 2.48 6.25 6.78
N ASP A 206 2.76 6.45 8.08
CA ASP A 206 3.45 7.62 8.61
C ASP A 206 4.64 7.20 9.49
N PRO A 207 5.82 7.82 9.34
CA PRO A 207 7.00 7.45 10.13
C PRO A 207 6.88 7.72 11.63
N ARG A 208 5.87 8.46 12.09
CA ARG A 208 5.63 8.74 13.51
C ARG A 208 4.81 7.66 14.19
N THR A 209 4.06 6.86 13.43
CA THR A 209 3.16 5.83 13.97
C THR A 209 3.62 4.41 13.66
N VAL A 210 4.45 4.23 12.62
CA VAL A 210 4.84 2.91 12.10
C VAL A 210 5.49 2.00 13.15
N GLU A 211 6.22 2.53 14.12
CA GLU A 211 6.79 1.73 15.21
C GLU A 211 5.70 1.10 16.08
N ALA A 212 4.67 1.86 16.42
CA ALA A 212 3.58 1.42 17.29
C ALA A 212 2.55 0.54 16.57
N THR A 213 2.35 0.76 15.27
CA THR A 213 1.27 0.11 14.51
C THR A 213 1.76 -1.05 13.64
N VAL A 214 3.03 -1.06 13.23
CA VAL A 214 3.59 -2.08 12.32
C VAL A 214 4.80 -2.78 12.95
N LEU A 215 5.90 -2.06 13.22
CA LEU A 215 7.17 -2.70 13.57
C LEU A 215 7.10 -3.43 14.91
N GLY A 216 6.54 -2.80 15.94
CA GLY A 216 6.38 -3.39 17.27
C GLY A 216 5.52 -4.66 17.30
N TRP A 217 4.78 -4.95 16.23
CA TRP A 217 3.95 -6.15 16.08
C TRP A 217 4.63 -7.31 15.36
N LEU A 218 5.77 -7.10 14.72
CA LEU A 218 6.52 -8.14 14.01
C LEU A 218 6.99 -9.33 14.89
N PRO A 219 7.17 -9.19 16.23
CA PRO A 219 7.37 -10.36 17.10
C PRO A 219 6.15 -11.28 17.18
N PHE A 220 4.95 -10.74 16.95
CA PHE A 220 3.66 -11.46 17.08
C PHE A 220 3.07 -11.86 15.71
N ILE A 221 3.38 -11.11 14.65
CA ILE A 221 2.92 -11.32 13.28
C ILE A 221 4.15 -11.50 12.38
N GLU A 222 4.27 -12.62 11.66
CA GLU A 222 5.49 -12.92 10.89
C GLU A 222 5.73 -11.97 9.71
N GLU A 223 4.68 -11.56 9.01
CA GLU A 223 4.79 -10.65 7.88
C GLU A 223 3.67 -9.59 7.90
N ILE A 224 4.00 -8.33 7.62
CA ILE A 224 3.02 -7.24 7.51
C ILE A 224 3.09 -6.61 6.11
N VAL A 225 1.93 -6.49 5.48
CA VAL A 225 1.72 -5.75 4.24
C VAL A 225 1.27 -4.33 4.60
N LEU A 226 2.01 -3.35 4.09
CA LEU A 226 1.81 -1.93 4.36
C LEU A 226 1.74 -1.18 3.02
N VAL A 227 0.90 -0.16 2.91
CA VAL A 227 0.85 0.64 1.69
C VAL A 227 2.14 1.46 1.55
N ASN A 228 2.65 1.57 0.32
CA ASN A 228 3.82 2.39 0.05
C ASN A 228 3.44 3.88 0.19
N PRO A 229 4.18 4.70 0.97
CA PRO A 229 3.85 6.10 1.20
C PRO A 229 4.01 7.01 -0.04
N PHE A 230 4.70 6.54 -1.08
CA PHE A 230 4.86 7.27 -2.34
C PHE A 230 3.66 7.04 -3.28
N PHE A 231 3.23 8.09 -3.97
CA PHE A 231 2.17 8.04 -4.97
C PHE A 231 2.73 7.77 -6.36
N LEU A 232 1.95 7.13 -7.22
CA LEU A 232 2.26 7.12 -8.65
C LEU A 232 1.98 8.50 -9.24
N SER A 233 2.99 9.37 -9.20
CA SER A 233 2.91 10.77 -9.61
C SER A 233 2.52 10.96 -11.08
N THR A 234 2.73 9.95 -11.93
CA THR A 234 2.24 9.91 -13.32
C THR A 234 0.71 9.84 -13.43
N ARG A 235 0.00 9.57 -12.33
CA ARG A 235 -1.47 9.56 -12.22
C ARG A 235 -2.03 10.84 -11.62
N MET A 236 -1.19 11.81 -11.30
CA MET A 236 -1.60 13.09 -10.71
C MET A 236 -1.68 14.16 -11.79
N LYS A 237 -2.50 15.20 -11.57
CA LYS A 237 -2.45 16.38 -12.44
C LYS A 237 -1.09 17.09 -12.27
N PRO A 238 -0.56 17.75 -13.32
CA PRO A 238 0.77 18.37 -13.27
C PRO A 238 0.99 19.30 -12.06
N GLU A 239 -0.02 20.10 -11.69
CA GLU A 239 0.04 21.05 -10.57
C GLU A 239 0.10 20.40 -9.18
N PHE A 240 -0.23 19.11 -9.07
CA PHE A 240 -0.17 18.32 -7.83
C PHE A 240 0.89 17.21 -7.91
N SER A 241 1.63 17.11 -9.01
CA SER A 241 2.60 16.05 -9.24
C SER A 241 3.98 16.48 -8.73
N PRO A 242 4.66 15.68 -7.89
CA PRO A 242 6.04 15.96 -7.50
C PRO A 242 7.06 15.79 -8.64
N ILE A 243 6.64 15.29 -9.81
CA ILE A 243 7.49 15.19 -11.01
C ILE A 243 7.50 16.53 -11.76
N GLU A 244 6.33 17.16 -11.89
CA GLU A 244 6.15 18.40 -12.66
C GLU A 244 6.26 19.66 -11.78
N SER A 245 5.83 19.56 -10.51
CA SER A 245 5.78 20.66 -9.53
C SER A 245 6.48 20.27 -8.20
N PRO A 246 7.78 19.89 -8.21
CA PRO A 246 8.49 19.31 -7.06
C PRO A 246 8.57 20.19 -5.80
N THR A 247 8.59 21.51 -5.96
CA THR A 247 8.80 22.49 -4.87
C THR A 247 7.84 22.28 -3.70
N GLY A 248 6.56 22.02 -3.99
CA GLY A 248 5.52 21.83 -2.99
C GLY A 248 5.53 20.47 -2.29
N HIS A 249 6.46 19.58 -2.65
CA HIS A 249 6.52 18.20 -2.15
C HIS A 249 7.78 17.87 -1.35
N LYS A 250 8.65 18.85 -1.08
CA LYS A 250 9.90 18.60 -0.36
C LYS A 250 9.66 18.03 1.03
N MET A 251 8.75 18.62 1.81
CA MET A 251 8.42 18.14 3.15
C MET A 251 7.85 16.72 3.13
N GLN A 252 6.89 16.46 2.24
CA GLN A 252 6.28 15.14 2.12
C GLN A 252 7.29 14.09 1.65
N THR A 253 8.17 14.44 0.71
CA THR A 253 9.22 13.56 0.22
C THR A 253 10.21 13.22 1.34
N LEU A 254 10.64 14.20 2.12
CA LEU A 254 11.49 13.99 3.29
C LEU A 254 10.85 13.00 4.28
N LYS A 255 9.57 13.21 4.62
CA LYS A 255 8.79 12.34 5.52
C LYS A 255 8.68 10.91 4.97
N ASN A 256 8.35 10.76 3.70
CA ASN A 256 8.23 9.47 3.03
C ASN A 256 9.58 8.72 2.96
N VAL A 257 10.69 9.44 2.75
CA VAL A 257 12.04 8.86 2.74
C VAL A 257 12.42 8.34 4.13
N ILE A 258 12.14 9.08 5.21
CA ILE A 258 12.40 8.58 6.57
C ILE A 258 11.66 7.26 6.79
N LEU A 259 10.38 7.20 6.43
CA LEU A 259 9.59 5.96 6.56
C LEU A 259 10.22 4.82 5.75
N LEU A 260 10.63 5.08 4.50
CA LEU A 260 11.29 4.08 3.66
C LEU A 260 12.58 3.54 4.30
N LEU A 261 13.42 4.43 4.85
CA LEU A 261 14.67 4.07 5.52
C LEU A 261 14.43 3.26 6.80
N LYS A 262 13.42 3.63 7.60
CA LYS A 262 13.00 2.87 8.80
C LYS A 262 12.54 1.46 8.44
N LEU A 263 11.86 1.30 7.30
CA LEU A 263 11.30 0.01 6.85
C LEU A 263 12.29 -0.87 6.11
N GLU A 264 13.36 -0.32 5.53
CA GLU A 264 14.30 -1.06 4.68
C GLU A 264 14.86 -2.35 5.33
N PRO A 265 15.30 -2.36 6.62
CA PRO A 265 15.79 -3.58 7.26
C PRO A 265 14.74 -4.71 7.25
N PHE A 266 13.47 -4.35 7.46
CA PHE A 266 12.36 -5.29 7.52
C PHE A 266 11.89 -5.75 6.15
N ILE A 267 11.95 -4.88 5.13
CA ILE A 267 11.75 -5.24 3.72
C ILE A 267 12.85 -6.23 3.29
N ARG A 268 14.09 -5.97 3.70
CA ARG A 268 15.23 -6.87 3.45
C ARG A 268 15.04 -8.21 4.15
N ALA A 269 14.59 -8.24 5.40
CA ALA A 269 14.24 -9.49 6.07
C ALA A 269 13.00 -10.19 5.46
N GLY A 270 12.20 -9.48 4.67
CA GLY A 270 10.97 -9.98 4.04
C GLY A 270 9.79 -10.13 5.00
N VAL A 271 9.86 -9.45 6.14
CA VAL A 271 8.79 -9.39 7.16
C VAL A 271 7.90 -8.16 6.99
N VAL A 272 8.32 -7.19 6.17
CA VAL A 272 7.46 -6.08 5.73
C VAL A 272 7.39 -6.04 4.20
N HIS A 273 6.18 -5.97 3.65
CA HIS A 273 5.91 -5.81 2.22
C HIS A 273 5.27 -4.45 1.96
N LEU A 274 6.04 -3.51 1.44
CA LEU A 274 5.49 -2.24 0.94
C LEU A 274 4.82 -2.47 -0.41
N VAL A 275 3.53 -2.14 -0.51
CA VAL A 275 2.73 -2.37 -1.72
C VAL A 275 2.17 -1.04 -2.21
N PRO A 276 2.35 -0.66 -3.49
CA PRO A 276 1.64 0.50 -4.04
C PRO A 276 0.13 0.30 -3.94
N GLU A 277 -0.63 1.38 -3.81
CA GLU A 277 -2.09 1.25 -3.73
C GLU A 277 -2.62 0.60 -5.03
N PRO A 278 -3.39 -0.51 -4.95
CA PRO A 278 -3.78 -1.28 -6.13
C PRO A 278 -4.50 -0.46 -7.22
N GLY A 279 -5.35 0.47 -6.82
CA GLY A 279 -6.08 1.36 -7.72
C GLY A 279 -5.21 2.44 -8.38
N GLU A 280 -4.08 2.82 -7.77
CA GLU A 280 -3.08 3.69 -8.42
C GLU A 280 -2.34 2.95 -9.54
N VAL A 281 -1.98 1.67 -9.31
CA VAL A 281 -1.27 0.84 -10.29
C VAL A 281 -2.19 0.52 -11.48
N ASN A 282 -3.42 0.09 -11.17
CA ASN A 282 -4.44 -0.26 -12.16
C ASN A 282 -5.58 0.75 -12.11
N ALA A 283 -5.57 1.75 -13.02
CA ALA A 283 -6.55 2.82 -13.03
C ALA A 283 -8.01 2.33 -13.16
N PRO A 284 -8.36 1.33 -14.00
CA PRO A 284 -9.69 0.73 -14.00
C PRO A 284 -10.11 0.13 -12.65
N LEU A 285 -9.22 -0.58 -11.95
CA LEU A 285 -9.47 -1.07 -10.59
C LEU A 285 -9.73 0.10 -9.63
N GLY A 286 -8.89 1.15 -9.69
CA GLY A 286 -9.05 2.35 -8.85
C GLY A 286 -10.38 3.06 -9.07
N HIS A 287 -10.85 3.13 -10.32
CA HIS A 287 -12.17 3.68 -10.64
C HIS A 287 -13.29 2.90 -9.94
N HIS A 288 -13.29 1.57 -10.05
CA HIS A 288 -14.31 0.74 -9.41
C HIS A 288 -14.24 0.78 -7.89
N VAL A 289 -13.03 0.78 -7.30
CA VAL A 289 -12.87 0.94 -5.86
C VAL A 289 -13.45 2.28 -5.41
N ARG A 290 -13.22 3.36 -6.15
CA ARG A 290 -13.78 4.68 -5.83
C ARG A 290 -15.30 4.73 -5.96
N GLU A 291 -15.89 4.08 -6.95
CA GLU A 291 -17.35 3.97 -7.08
C GLU A 291 -17.96 3.25 -5.87
N VAL A 292 -17.41 2.08 -5.52
CA VAL A 292 -17.86 1.27 -4.38
C VAL A 292 -17.69 2.02 -3.06
N LEU A 293 -16.55 2.71 -2.89
CA LEU A 293 -16.28 3.51 -1.71
C LEU A 293 -17.28 4.66 -1.61
N THR A 294 -17.48 5.44 -2.68
CA THR A 294 -18.42 6.58 -2.70
C THR A 294 -19.83 6.16 -2.28
N GLN A 295 -20.30 5.02 -2.80
CA GLN A 295 -21.61 4.48 -2.42
C GLN A 295 -21.65 4.05 -0.96
N ARG A 296 -20.59 3.39 -0.46
CA ARG A 296 -20.51 2.91 0.93
C ARG A 296 -20.49 4.05 1.95
N ILE A 297 -19.83 5.17 1.65
CA ILE A 297 -19.66 6.26 2.61
C ILE A 297 -20.78 7.31 2.58
N ASN A 298 -21.70 7.25 1.62
CA ASN A 298 -22.71 8.29 1.42
C ASN A 298 -23.60 8.52 2.66
N GLU A 299 -23.83 7.47 3.46
CA GLU A 299 -24.65 7.50 4.68
C GLU A 299 -23.87 7.02 5.92
N TRP A 300 -22.54 6.90 5.80
CA TRP A 300 -21.73 6.41 6.91
C TRP A 300 -21.39 7.54 7.88
N GLU A 301 -21.92 7.44 9.10
CA GLU A 301 -21.50 8.26 10.21
C GLU A 301 -20.22 7.69 10.83
N ARG A 302 -19.18 8.54 10.90
CA ARG A 302 -17.93 8.17 11.56
C ARG A 302 -18.19 8.02 13.06
N PRO A 303 -17.69 6.94 13.71
CA PRO A 303 -17.68 6.86 15.17
C PRO A 303 -17.00 8.09 15.81
N GLU A 304 -17.62 8.64 16.85
CA GLU A 304 -17.00 9.70 17.66
C GLU A 304 -15.90 9.09 18.54
N GLY A 305 -14.73 9.75 18.66
CA GLY A 305 -13.68 9.25 19.54
C GLY A 305 -12.25 9.70 19.25
N SER A 306 -11.31 8.98 19.87
CA SER A 306 -9.87 9.26 19.96
C SER A 306 -9.12 9.27 18.62
N ASP A 307 -9.66 8.63 17.58
CA ASP A 307 -9.04 8.57 16.25
C ASP A 307 -8.80 9.97 15.67
N LEU A 308 -9.80 10.86 15.76
CA LEU A 308 -9.69 12.21 15.22
C LEU A 308 -8.59 13.00 15.92
N ARG A 309 -8.45 12.85 17.25
CA ARG A 309 -7.41 13.51 18.04
C ARG A 309 -6.01 13.13 17.56
N ARG A 310 -5.79 11.85 17.22
CA ARG A 310 -4.49 11.39 16.67
C ARG A 310 -4.20 12.01 15.32
N PHE A 311 -5.17 12.01 14.40
CA PHE A 311 -4.99 12.66 13.09
C PHE A 311 -4.75 14.16 13.21
N MET A 312 -5.49 14.83 14.11
CA MET A 312 -5.29 16.25 14.40
C MET A 312 -3.90 16.54 14.97
N LYS A 313 -3.38 15.68 15.85
CA LYS A 313 -2.01 15.81 16.36
C LYS A 313 -0.96 15.70 15.25
N LEU A 314 -1.11 14.75 14.33
CA LEU A 314 -0.21 14.62 13.18
C LEU A 314 -0.24 15.87 12.28
N ALA A 315 -1.43 16.41 12.06
CA ALA A 315 -1.62 17.64 11.29
C ALA A 315 -1.04 18.87 12.02
N GLU A 316 -1.24 18.98 13.33
CA GLU A 316 -0.69 20.05 14.16
C GLU A 316 0.84 20.06 14.09
N GLU A 317 1.49 18.91 14.26
CA GLU A 317 2.95 18.80 14.13
C GLU A 317 3.42 19.21 12.73
N ASP A 318 2.71 18.81 11.66
CA ASP A 318 3.06 19.20 10.30
C ASP A 318 2.88 20.73 10.09
N THR A 319 1.87 21.34 10.71
CA THR A 319 1.68 22.80 10.75
C THR A 319 2.79 23.52 11.53
N GLN A 320 3.18 23.01 12.69
CA GLN A 320 4.28 23.58 13.49
C GLN A 320 5.59 23.61 12.70
N ARG A 321 5.91 22.55 11.96
CA ARG A 321 7.09 22.50 11.10
C ARG A 321 7.09 23.57 10.02
N ILE A 322 5.92 23.83 9.40
CA ILE A 322 5.78 24.91 8.42
C ILE A 322 6.14 26.25 9.09
N ILE A 323 5.60 26.53 10.27
CA ILE A 323 5.86 27.77 11.01
C ILE A 323 7.36 27.93 11.32
N TRP A 324 8.04 26.85 11.75
CA TRP A 324 9.47 26.91 12.05
C TRP A 324 10.35 27.21 10.83
N MET A 325 9.89 26.90 9.62
CA MET A 325 10.63 27.13 8.38
C MET A 325 10.25 28.42 7.65
N LEU A 326 9.26 29.18 8.15
CA LEU A 326 8.92 30.47 7.57
C LEU A 326 10.10 31.44 7.70
N PRO A 327 10.26 32.38 6.75
CA PRO A 327 11.20 33.49 6.89
C PRO A 327 10.95 34.26 8.19
N GLU A 328 12.01 34.80 8.80
CA GLU A 328 11.92 35.42 10.13
C GLU A 328 10.88 36.54 10.20
N ALA A 329 10.72 37.34 9.14
CA ALA A 329 9.70 38.38 9.06
C ALA A 329 8.27 37.79 9.18
N SER A 330 8.00 36.66 8.51
CA SER A 330 6.72 35.96 8.61
C SER A 330 6.52 35.29 9.97
N GLN A 331 7.60 34.80 10.60
CA GLN A 331 7.52 34.29 11.98
C GLN A 331 7.17 35.40 12.97
N ARG A 332 7.76 36.59 12.83
CA ARG A 332 7.42 37.76 13.67
C ARG A 332 5.96 38.18 13.47
N GLN A 333 5.46 38.18 12.23
CA GLN A 333 4.06 38.46 11.95
C GLN A 333 3.15 37.43 12.62
N TYR A 334 3.44 36.13 12.47
CA TYR A 334 2.71 35.05 13.12
C TYR A 334 2.70 35.22 14.65
N ILE A 335 3.85 35.50 15.27
CA ILE A 335 3.91 35.73 16.72
C ILE A 335 3.05 36.93 17.12
N ASN A 336 3.09 38.03 16.37
CA ASN A 336 2.27 39.21 16.67
C ASN A 336 0.76 38.94 16.54
N GLU A 337 0.34 38.09 15.60
CA GLU A 337 -1.07 37.70 15.45
C GLU A 337 -1.59 36.86 16.64
N PHE A 338 -0.77 35.94 17.16
CA PHE A 338 -1.16 35.05 18.27
C PHE A 338 -0.79 35.58 19.66
N MET A 339 0.19 36.50 19.74
CA MET A 339 0.73 37.11 20.96
C MET A 339 1.05 38.60 20.75
N PRO A 340 0.03 39.47 20.53
CA PRO A 340 0.23 40.88 20.17
C PRO A 340 0.95 41.72 21.23
N ASN A 341 0.99 41.25 22.48
CA ASN A 341 1.65 41.94 23.60
C ASN A 341 3.06 41.40 23.88
N ALA A 342 3.62 40.55 23.02
CA ALA A 342 4.99 40.08 23.15
C ALA A 342 5.98 41.21 22.84
N ASP A 343 6.90 41.49 23.77
CA ASP A 343 8.00 42.42 23.52
C ASP A 343 9.06 41.79 22.58
N THR A 344 10.04 42.58 22.17
CA THR A 344 11.11 42.15 21.26
C THR A 344 11.92 40.99 21.83
N VAL A 345 12.24 41.03 23.12
CA VAL A 345 13.02 39.98 23.81
C VAL A 345 12.28 38.64 23.79
N LYS A 346 10.98 38.64 24.10
CA LYS A 346 10.13 37.44 24.03
C LYS A 346 10.00 36.94 22.60
N THR A 347 9.79 37.83 21.64
CA THR A 347 9.67 37.48 20.22
C THR A 347 10.95 36.79 19.72
N ASP A 348 12.11 37.37 20.03
CA ASP A 348 13.41 36.80 19.65
C ASP A 348 13.66 35.45 20.33
N GLY A 349 13.24 35.31 21.60
CA GLY A 349 13.29 34.04 22.32
C GLY A 349 12.43 32.94 21.68
N ILE A 350 11.21 33.27 21.22
CA ILE A 350 10.32 32.32 20.52
C ILE A 350 10.91 31.91 19.16
N ILE A 351 11.49 32.85 18.41
CA ILE A 351 12.15 32.55 17.13
C ILE A 351 13.38 31.64 17.35
N ALA A 352 14.18 31.89 18.39
CA ALA A 352 15.28 31.01 18.77
C ALA A 352 14.78 29.61 19.17
N TYR A 353 13.64 29.52 19.86
CA TYR A 353 12.97 28.25 20.15
C TYR A 353 12.54 27.53 18.86
N PHE A 354 11.93 28.22 17.89
CA PHE A 354 11.55 27.63 16.60
C PHE A 354 12.75 27.04 15.86
N LYS A 355 13.88 27.78 15.80
CA LYS A 355 15.13 27.29 15.18
C LYS A 355 15.63 26.01 15.85
N ARG A 356 15.62 25.97 17.19
CA ARG A 356 16.04 24.77 17.95
C ARG A 356 15.09 23.59 17.74
N GLN A 357 13.78 23.81 17.71
CA GLN A 357 12.81 22.74 17.42
C GLN A 357 12.98 22.18 16.01
N ALA A 358 13.19 23.06 15.03
CA ALA A 358 13.49 22.65 13.67
C ALA A 358 14.73 21.75 13.63
N GLU A 359 15.83 22.12 14.29
CA GLU A 359 17.07 21.31 14.32
C GLU A 359 16.85 19.91 14.92
N ILE A 360 16.11 19.81 16.03
CA ILE A 360 15.86 18.55 16.75
C ILE A 360 14.90 17.63 15.98
N ASP A 361 13.87 18.18 15.34
CA ASP A 361 12.85 17.38 14.67
C ASP A 361 13.39 16.80 13.34
N PRO A 362 13.52 15.47 13.20
CA PRO A 362 14.10 14.84 12.02
C PRO A 362 13.26 15.00 10.74
N TYR A 363 11.97 15.33 10.87
CA TYR A 363 11.01 15.52 9.78
C TYR A 363 10.97 16.96 9.26
N THR A 364 11.72 17.88 9.86
CA THR A 364 11.76 19.29 9.46
C THR A 364 12.88 19.54 8.44
N LEU A 365 12.57 20.17 7.31
CA LEU A 365 13.61 20.65 6.40
C LEU A 365 14.39 21.78 7.07
N LEU A 366 15.71 21.82 6.86
CA LEU A 366 16.59 22.87 7.37
C LEU A 366 16.93 23.87 6.27
N GLN A 367 15.90 24.25 5.51
CA GLN A 367 15.96 25.25 4.45
C GLN A 367 14.73 26.15 4.56
N PRO A 368 14.84 27.45 4.22
CA PRO A 368 13.72 28.37 4.28
C PRO A 368 12.65 28.00 3.23
N LEU A 369 11.38 28.15 3.60
CA LEU A 369 10.29 28.07 2.63
C LEU A 369 10.14 29.42 1.89
N PRO A 370 9.86 29.41 0.56
CA PRO A 370 9.44 30.62 -0.14
C PRO A 370 8.18 31.24 0.48
N VAL A 371 7.97 32.55 0.28
CA VAL A 371 6.76 33.23 0.75
C VAL A 371 5.63 33.07 -0.28
N GLY A 372 4.38 32.95 0.22
CA GLY A 372 3.19 32.90 -0.63
C GLY A 372 2.93 31.52 -1.23
N LYS A 373 2.28 31.48 -2.40
CA LYS A 373 1.84 30.22 -3.04
C LYS A 373 3.00 29.30 -3.42
N GLU A 374 4.16 29.87 -3.78
CA GLU A 374 5.38 29.11 -4.09
C GLU A 374 5.95 28.37 -2.87
N GLY A 375 5.58 28.78 -1.66
CA GLY A 375 5.95 28.12 -0.40
C GLY A 375 4.99 27.04 0.05
N ALA A 376 3.86 26.84 -0.65
CA ALA A 376 2.85 25.87 -0.24
C ALA A 376 3.43 24.45 -0.24
N GLN A 377 3.20 23.70 0.84
CA GLN A 377 3.67 22.33 1.00
C GLN A 377 2.47 21.38 1.12
N PHE A 378 2.41 20.38 0.25
CA PHE A 378 1.38 19.34 0.32
C PHE A 378 1.68 18.38 1.49
N GLN A 379 0.72 18.24 2.39
CA GLN A 379 0.76 17.25 3.48
C GLN A 379 -0.23 16.14 3.17
N ILE A 380 0.28 14.97 2.79
CA ILE A 380 -0.53 13.86 2.30
C ILE A 380 -0.37 12.66 3.21
N LEU A 381 -1.50 12.13 3.70
CA LEU A 381 -1.55 10.87 4.44
C LEU A 381 -2.04 9.77 3.50
N LYS A 382 -1.27 8.68 3.41
CA LYS A 382 -1.61 7.53 2.57
C LYS A 382 -1.97 6.34 3.44
N GLY A 383 -3.10 5.70 3.14
CA GLY A 383 -3.60 4.52 3.82
C GLY A 383 -4.42 3.65 2.88
N LEU A 384 -4.73 2.43 3.31
CA LEU A 384 -5.64 1.55 2.58
C LEU A 384 -7.07 1.77 3.05
N ASN A 385 -7.99 1.90 2.10
CA ASN A 385 -9.42 1.80 2.40
C ASN A 385 -9.80 0.32 2.63
N LEU A 386 -11.06 0.09 3.02
CA LEU A 386 -11.59 -1.25 3.27
C LEU A 386 -11.44 -2.16 2.04
N GLU A 387 -11.88 -1.69 0.87
CA GLU A 387 -11.91 -2.46 -0.37
C GLU A 387 -10.51 -2.92 -0.80
N ALA A 388 -9.54 -2.00 -0.79
CA ALA A 388 -8.14 -2.27 -1.11
C ALA A 388 -7.49 -3.20 -0.07
N SER A 389 -7.83 -3.04 1.21
CA SER A 389 -7.34 -3.91 2.29
C SER A 389 -7.84 -5.35 2.13
N LEU A 390 -9.13 -5.53 1.86
CA LEU A 390 -9.72 -6.84 1.59
C LEU A 390 -9.12 -7.45 0.32
N TYR A 391 -8.94 -6.67 -0.74
CA TYR A 391 -8.33 -7.11 -2.00
C TYR A 391 -6.91 -7.66 -1.78
N LEU A 392 -6.05 -6.89 -1.09
CA LEU A 392 -4.68 -7.31 -0.77
C LEU A 392 -4.66 -8.51 0.18
N ALA A 393 -5.51 -8.52 1.21
CA ALA A 393 -5.55 -9.59 2.19
C ALA A 393 -5.98 -10.92 1.56
N SER A 394 -6.99 -10.91 0.68
CA SER A 394 -7.40 -12.09 -0.08
C SER A 394 -6.30 -12.62 -1.01
N LEU A 395 -5.55 -11.75 -1.70
CA LEU A 395 -4.46 -12.16 -2.59
C LEU A 395 -3.27 -12.77 -1.84
N THR A 396 -2.98 -12.24 -0.65
CA THR A 396 -1.80 -12.61 0.14
C THR A 396 -2.10 -13.65 1.21
N GLY A 397 -3.37 -14.01 1.42
CA GLY A 397 -3.80 -14.93 2.48
C GLY A 397 -3.58 -14.35 3.86
N SER A 398 -3.75 -13.04 4.00
CA SER A 398 -3.48 -12.30 5.22
C SER A 398 -4.73 -12.15 6.08
N ILE A 399 -4.51 -11.96 7.39
CA ILE A 399 -5.49 -11.31 8.27
C ILE A 399 -5.47 -9.80 8.04
N ILE A 400 -6.36 -9.06 8.69
CA ILE A 400 -6.29 -7.58 8.72
C ILE A 400 -6.01 -7.12 10.14
N HIS A 401 -5.20 -6.08 10.30
CA HIS A 401 -5.15 -5.34 11.55
C HIS A 401 -5.27 -3.84 11.32
N CYS A 402 -5.85 -3.14 12.28
CA CYS A 402 -6.00 -1.70 12.28
C CYS A 402 -5.81 -1.14 13.70
N ASP A 403 -5.61 0.16 13.80
CA ASP A 403 -5.35 0.88 15.05
C ASP A 403 -6.38 1.98 15.35
N THR A 404 -7.39 2.12 14.49
CA THR A 404 -8.46 3.10 14.62
C THR A 404 -9.83 2.42 14.75
N GLU A 405 -10.71 3.04 15.54
CA GLU A 405 -12.10 2.63 15.69
C GLU A 405 -12.90 2.80 14.39
N ALA A 406 -12.63 3.87 13.63
CA ALA A 406 -13.26 4.11 12.34
C ALA A 406 -13.00 2.94 11.35
N HIS A 407 -11.76 2.47 11.25
CA HIS A 407 -11.41 1.31 10.43
C HIS A 407 -12.01 0.02 10.95
N TRP A 408 -12.02 -0.16 12.27
CA TRP A 408 -12.63 -1.32 12.91
C TRP A 408 -14.13 -1.42 12.64
N ALA A 409 -14.86 -0.32 12.84
CA ALA A 409 -16.29 -0.23 12.56
C ALA A 409 -16.59 -0.52 11.09
N GLN A 410 -15.77 -0.01 10.16
CA GLN A 410 -15.94 -0.28 8.75
C GLN A 410 -15.77 -1.78 8.41
N LEU A 411 -14.78 -2.45 8.99
CA LEU A 411 -14.59 -3.90 8.81
C LEU A 411 -15.79 -4.69 9.32
N ILE A 412 -16.24 -4.40 10.54
CA ILE A 412 -17.34 -5.14 11.17
C ILE A 412 -18.65 -4.91 10.40
N ASN A 413 -18.96 -3.68 10.03
CA ASN A 413 -20.27 -3.34 9.49
C ASN A 413 -20.40 -3.65 7.99
N HIS A 414 -19.29 -3.63 7.24
CA HIS A 414 -19.36 -3.70 5.78
C HIS A 414 -18.64 -4.89 5.15
N ALA A 415 -17.85 -5.67 5.88
CA ALA A 415 -17.07 -6.78 5.31
C ALA A 415 -17.57 -8.18 5.72
N GLN A 416 -18.89 -8.36 5.86
CA GLN A 416 -19.51 -9.65 6.19
C GLN A 416 -20.54 -10.07 5.14
N LEU A 417 -20.58 -11.37 4.80
CA LEU A 417 -21.57 -11.93 3.89
C LEU A 417 -22.78 -12.43 4.70
N GLY A 418 -23.77 -11.56 4.90
CA GLY A 418 -25.07 -11.89 5.50
C GLY A 418 -25.28 -11.43 6.95
N HIS A 419 -26.53 -11.52 7.42
CA HIS A 419 -26.91 -11.25 8.81
C HIS A 419 -26.95 -12.56 9.57
N THR A 420 -25.94 -12.88 10.39
CA THR A 420 -26.16 -13.63 11.64
C THR A 420 -24.92 -13.77 12.50
N SER A 421 -25.21 -13.69 13.80
CA SER A 421 -24.38 -13.92 14.97
C SER A 421 -23.84 -15.34 15.08
N SER A 422 -22.51 -15.49 15.12
CA SER A 422 -21.88 -16.45 16.05
C SER A 422 -20.51 -16.00 16.55
N GLN A 423 -20.36 -14.70 16.89
CA GLN A 423 -19.24 -14.23 17.73
C GLN A 423 -19.02 -15.11 18.97
N SER A 424 -20.10 -15.71 19.50
CA SER A 424 -20.11 -16.57 20.68
C SER A 424 -19.03 -17.66 20.67
N ILE A 425 -18.74 -18.30 19.53
CA ILE A 425 -17.75 -19.40 19.50
C ILE A 425 -16.31 -18.92 19.72
N TRP A 426 -16.01 -17.65 19.41
CA TRP A 426 -14.70 -17.04 19.56
C TRP A 426 -14.54 -16.26 20.87
N GLU A 427 -15.62 -16.13 21.65
CA GLU A 427 -15.63 -15.39 22.91
C GLU A 427 -14.53 -15.83 23.90
N PRO A 428 -14.29 -17.14 24.12
CA PRO A 428 -13.21 -17.57 25.01
C PRO A 428 -11.82 -17.08 24.56
N VAL A 429 -11.59 -17.04 23.24
CA VAL A 429 -10.32 -16.59 22.65
C VAL A 429 -10.20 -15.07 22.70
N ARG A 430 -11.30 -14.35 22.43
CA ARG A 430 -11.38 -12.90 22.57
C ARG A 430 -11.04 -12.45 23.99
N GLN A 431 -11.64 -13.11 25.01
CA GLN A 431 -11.33 -12.84 26.42
C GLN A 431 -9.87 -13.13 26.76
N ALA A 432 -9.35 -14.29 26.34
CA ALA A 432 -7.96 -14.65 26.59
C ALA A 432 -6.95 -13.67 25.97
N LEU A 433 -7.22 -13.11 24.78
CA LEU A 433 -6.38 -12.08 24.16
C LEU A 433 -6.48 -10.74 24.89
N ASN A 434 -7.68 -10.33 25.30
CA ASN A 434 -7.91 -9.09 26.07
C ASN A 434 -7.22 -9.07 27.44
N GLU A 435 -6.96 -10.25 28.02
CA GLU A 435 -6.21 -10.41 29.27
C GLU A 435 -4.71 -10.13 29.11
N ILE A 436 -4.16 -10.17 27.89
CA ILE A 436 -2.73 -9.96 27.63
C ILE A 436 -2.44 -8.46 27.43
N ARG A 437 -1.37 -7.97 28.06
CA ARG A 437 -0.74 -6.69 27.72
C ARG A 437 0.49 -6.96 26.86
N PHE A 438 0.41 -6.57 25.59
CA PHE A 438 1.47 -6.78 24.61
C PHE A 438 2.54 -5.67 24.75
N PRO A 439 3.83 -6.04 24.89
CA PRO A 439 4.96 -5.11 24.79
C PRO A 439 5.19 -4.68 23.34
N VAL A 440 4.56 -3.58 22.94
CA VAL A 440 4.84 -2.96 21.63
C VAL A 440 6.13 -2.17 21.74
N ASP A 441 7.15 -2.64 21.03
CA ASP A 441 8.48 -2.08 21.08
C ASP A 441 8.62 -0.93 20.07
N LEU A 442 8.77 0.30 20.57
CA LEU A 442 8.91 1.49 19.75
C LEU A 442 10.34 1.71 19.24
N ASN A 443 11.27 0.81 19.53
CA ASN A 443 12.63 0.85 18.98
C ASN A 443 12.76 -0.18 17.84
N GLY A 444 12.66 0.31 16.61
CA GLY A 444 12.78 -0.53 15.40
C GLY A 444 14.08 -1.33 15.32
N GLN A 445 15.22 -0.81 15.80
CA GLN A 445 16.47 -1.56 15.78
C GLN A 445 16.41 -2.79 16.70
N ARG A 446 15.89 -2.63 17.92
CA ARG A 446 15.71 -3.73 18.87
C ARG A 446 14.72 -4.77 18.37
N VAL A 447 13.67 -4.33 17.66
CA VAL A 447 12.73 -5.24 16.98
C VAL A 447 13.46 -6.05 15.91
N ALA A 448 14.28 -5.42 15.06
CA ALA A 448 15.05 -6.11 14.03
C ALA A 448 16.00 -7.15 14.63
N GLU A 449 16.75 -6.80 15.68
CA GLU A 449 17.64 -7.71 16.40
C GLU A 449 16.89 -8.93 16.96
N ARG A 450 15.68 -8.74 17.50
CA ARG A 450 14.84 -9.86 17.98
C ARG A 450 14.40 -10.79 16.85
N ILE A 451 14.00 -10.22 15.72
CA ILE A 451 13.58 -11.00 14.54
C ILE A 451 14.75 -11.83 14.02
N ASP A 452 15.93 -11.24 13.90
CA ASP A 452 17.13 -11.91 13.42
C ASP A 452 17.56 -13.06 14.36
N ASN A 453 17.35 -12.90 15.67
CA ASN A 453 17.59 -13.95 16.67
C ASN A 453 16.48 -15.01 16.76
N GLY A 454 15.38 -14.85 16.01
CA GLY A 454 14.22 -15.76 16.08
C GLY A 454 13.46 -15.70 17.40
N ASP A 455 13.58 -14.62 18.17
CA ASP A 455 12.91 -14.44 19.47
C ASP A 455 11.43 -14.08 19.27
N ARG A 456 10.61 -15.10 19.01
CA ARG A 456 9.15 -14.98 18.83
C ARG A 456 8.40 -15.57 20.01
N PRO A 457 7.50 -14.80 20.66
CA PRO A 457 6.71 -15.33 21.77
C PRO A 457 5.72 -16.38 21.29
N PRO A 458 5.34 -17.38 22.13
CA PRO A 458 4.45 -18.46 21.71
C PRO A 458 3.10 -17.99 21.15
N VAL A 459 2.63 -16.81 21.56
CA VAL A 459 1.37 -16.22 21.08
C VAL A 459 1.35 -16.05 19.55
N SER A 460 2.48 -15.80 18.90
CA SER A 460 2.59 -15.72 17.42
C SER A 460 2.06 -16.99 16.74
N SER A 461 2.55 -18.15 17.17
CA SER A 461 2.11 -19.45 16.67
C SER A 461 0.63 -19.74 16.98
N LEU A 462 0.11 -19.18 18.07
CA LEU A 462 -1.31 -19.32 18.45
C LEU A 462 -2.22 -18.43 17.58
N LEU A 463 -1.77 -17.23 17.20
CA LEU A 463 -2.46 -16.37 16.23
C LEU A 463 -2.49 -16.98 14.83
N LEU A 464 -1.40 -17.64 14.40
CA LEU A 464 -1.39 -18.45 13.17
C LEU A 464 -2.38 -19.63 13.25
N ARG A 465 -2.45 -20.30 14.41
CA ARG A 465 -3.39 -21.40 14.63
C ARG A 465 -4.84 -20.90 14.62
N LEU A 466 -5.10 -19.70 15.16
CA LEU A 466 -6.39 -19.03 15.09
C LEU A 466 -6.81 -18.86 13.63
N ALA A 467 -5.91 -18.39 12.75
CA ALA A 467 -6.21 -18.22 11.32
C ALA A 467 -6.67 -19.54 10.68
N LYS A 468 -5.97 -20.64 10.98
CA LYS A 468 -6.29 -21.98 10.46
C LYS A 468 -7.64 -22.48 10.94
N LEU A 469 -7.96 -22.27 12.21
CA LEU A 469 -9.24 -22.69 12.80
C LEU A 469 -10.39 -21.82 12.28
N ALA A 470 -10.18 -20.52 12.12
CA ALA A 470 -11.20 -19.61 11.57
C ALA A 470 -11.48 -19.86 10.07
N SER A 471 -10.51 -20.37 9.32
CA SER A 471 -10.73 -20.83 7.94
C SER A 471 -11.31 -22.25 7.82
N ALA A 472 -11.58 -22.94 8.93
CA ALA A 472 -12.08 -24.31 8.93
C ALA A 472 -13.40 -24.41 9.72
N SER A 473 -14.36 -25.20 9.24
CA SER A 473 -15.56 -25.53 9.99
C SER A 473 -15.17 -26.35 11.22
N THR A 474 -15.18 -25.75 12.41
CA THR A 474 -14.71 -26.36 13.65
C THR A 474 -15.73 -26.20 14.77
N ASP A 475 -15.86 -27.23 15.62
CA ASP A 475 -16.68 -27.20 16.83
C ASP A 475 -15.98 -26.46 17.98
N GLY A 476 -16.75 -25.91 18.92
CA GLY A 476 -16.32 -24.97 19.97
C GLY A 476 -15.20 -25.46 20.91
N ALA A 477 -14.99 -26.77 21.00
CA ALA A 477 -13.94 -27.36 21.85
C ALA A 477 -12.52 -26.91 21.47
N TYR A 478 -12.26 -26.65 20.18
CA TYR A 478 -10.94 -26.19 19.71
C TYR A 478 -10.63 -24.76 20.18
N GLN A 479 -11.64 -23.89 20.24
CA GLN A 479 -11.55 -22.50 20.66
C GLN A 479 -11.28 -22.40 22.16
N ILE A 480 -11.94 -23.24 22.97
CA ILE A 480 -11.67 -23.34 24.42
C ILE A 480 -10.22 -23.77 24.66
N LYS A 481 -9.74 -24.79 23.94
CA LYS A 481 -8.34 -25.24 24.02
C LYS A 481 -7.36 -24.15 23.59
N LEU A 482 -7.65 -23.42 22.51
CA LEU A 482 -6.83 -22.31 22.05
C LEU A 482 -6.77 -21.18 23.10
N ALA A 483 -7.92 -20.80 23.68
CA ALA A 483 -8.00 -19.80 24.73
C ALA A 483 -7.15 -20.16 25.96
N SER A 484 -7.20 -21.43 26.40
CA SER A 484 -6.34 -21.92 27.49
C SER A 484 -4.84 -21.77 27.15
N GLN A 485 -4.43 -22.12 25.93
CA GLN A 485 -3.05 -21.98 25.50
C GLN A 485 -2.60 -20.51 25.40
N ILE A 486 -3.48 -19.61 24.99
CA ILE A 486 -3.21 -18.15 24.98
C ILE A 486 -2.97 -17.65 26.41
N ARG A 487 -3.83 -18.04 27.37
CA ARG A 487 -3.64 -17.68 28.79
C ARG A 487 -2.33 -18.24 29.36
N GLN A 488 -1.94 -19.46 28.99
CA GLN A 488 -0.64 -20.02 29.39
C GLN A 488 0.55 -19.27 28.78
N ALA A 489 0.39 -18.74 27.55
CA ALA A 489 1.43 -17.95 26.88
C ALA A 489 1.59 -16.54 27.46
N ARG A 490 0.55 -15.99 28.12
CA ARG A 490 0.53 -14.64 28.72
C ARG A 490 1.78 -14.33 29.53
N GLY A 491 2.13 -15.20 30.48
CA GLY A 491 3.27 -14.98 31.37
C GLY A 491 4.62 -14.89 30.64
N LYS A 492 4.76 -15.48 29.43
CA LYS A 492 5.97 -15.32 28.61
C LYS A 492 5.98 -13.98 27.87
N VAL A 493 4.83 -13.52 27.37
CA VAL A 493 4.67 -12.21 26.72
C VAL A 493 4.96 -11.09 27.73
N GLU A 494 4.35 -11.17 28.93
CA GLU A 494 4.54 -10.15 29.97
C GLU A 494 5.97 -10.13 30.56
N LYS A 495 6.68 -11.28 30.57
CA LYS A 495 8.10 -11.32 30.98
C LYS A 495 9.03 -10.56 30.06
N MET A 496 8.69 -10.41 28.77
CA MET A 496 9.48 -9.59 27.83
C MET A 496 9.50 -8.12 28.25
N TRP A 497 8.43 -7.67 28.94
CA TRP A 497 8.34 -6.33 29.49
C TRP A 497 9.48 -6.04 30.48
N ARG A 498 9.72 -6.98 31.41
CA ARG A 498 10.68 -6.83 32.51
C ARG A 498 12.15 -6.81 32.08
N ARG A 499 12.46 -7.13 30.82
CA ARG A 499 13.83 -7.21 30.30
C ARG A 499 14.26 -5.97 29.52
N ALA A 500 13.34 -5.05 29.22
CA ALA A 500 13.63 -3.86 28.43
C ALA A 500 13.62 -2.61 29.31
N SER A 501 14.49 -1.65 29.02
CA SER A 501 14.46 -0.32 29.64
C SER A 501 13.15 0.41 29.29
N ASP A 502 12.38 0.78 30.32
CA ASP A 502 10.92 0.99 30.28
C ASP A 502 10.37 2.07 29.32
N ASN A 503 11.15 3.06 28.87
CA ASN A 503 10.59 4.21 28.11
C ASN A 503 10.26 3.94 26.63
N THR A 504 10.57 2.74 26.13
CA THR A 504 10.41 2.40 24.70
C THR A 504 9.37 1.32 24.46
N LEU A 505 8.71 0.83 25.51
CA LEU A 505 7.63 -0.14 25.40
C LEU A 505 6.29 0.56 25.62
N LEU A 506 5.38 0.39 24.67
CA LEU A 506 4.00 0.85 24.75
C LEU A 506 3.08 -0.34 25.08
N PRO A 507 2.30 -0.30 26.18
CA PRO A 507 1.37 -1.37 26.48
C PRO A 507 0.17 -1.28 25.54
N ALA A 508 -0.10 -2.39 24.86
CA ALA A 508 -1.26 -2.50 23.98
C ALA A 508 -2.09 -3.75 24.28
N ARG A 509 -3.35 -3.69 23.91
CA ARG A 509 -4.29 -4.81 23.85
C ARG A 509 -4.65 -5.11 22.40
N LEU A 510 -5.08 -6.34 22.17
CA LEU A 510 -5.65 -6.77 20.90
C LEU A 510 -7.13 -7.11 21.10
N GLU A 511 -7.99 -6.45 20.34
CA GLU A 511 -9.37 -6.87 20.17
C GLU A 511 -9.48 -7.79 18.95
N LEU A 512 -10.15 -8.92 19.10
CA LEU A 512 -10.36 -9.92 18.05
C LEU A 512 -11.78 -9.87 17.51
N TYR A 513 -11.91 -9.94 16.20
CA TYR A 513 -13.17 -10.23 15.52
C TYR A 513 -12.96 -11.30 14.44
N ALA A 514 -13.69 -12.40 14.55
CA ALA A 514 -13.65 -13.51 13.61
C ALA A 514 -15.09 -13.89 13.20
N PRO A 515 -15.56 -13.43 12.02
CA PRO A 515 -16.88 -13.79 11.52
C PRO A 515 -16.90 -15.25 11.04
N PRO A 516 -18.04 -15.95 11.08
CA PRO A 516 -18.12 -17.38 10.80
C PRO A 516 -17.59 -17.78 9.41
N GLU A 517 -17.89 -16.98 8.39
CA GLU A 517 -17.47 -17.20 7.00
C GLU A 517 -16.21 -16.40 6.62
N GLY A 518 -15.54 -15.76 7.60
CA GLY A 518 -14.48 -14.79 7.34
C GLY A 518 -14.99 -13.47 6.76
N PHE A 519 -14.13 -12.45 6.73
CA PHE A 519 -14.45 -11.17 6.12
C PHE A 519 -14.41 -11.28 4.60
N ALA A 520 -15.46 -10.79 3.95
CA ALA A 520 -15.57 -10.72 2.51
C ALA A 520 -16.62 -9.67 2.08
N ARG A 521 -16.46 -9.16 0.86
CA ARG A 521 -17.45 -8.31 0.17
C ARG A 521 -17.64 -8.80 -1.25
N GLN A 522 -18.88 -8.80 -1.73
CA GLN A 522 -19.21 -9.25 -3.09
C GLN A 522 -18.50 -8.39 -4.15
N GLU A 523 -18.43 -7.08 -3.92
CA GLU A 523 -17.75 -6.14 -4.80
C GLU A 523 -16.26 -6.47 -4.90
N VAL A 524 -15.58 -6.70 -3.77
CA VAL A 524 -14.16 -7.06 -3.75
C VAL A 524 -13.92 -8.43 -4.39
N GLN A 525 -14.80 -9.40 -4.17
CA GLN A 525 -14.71 -10.70 -4.85
C GLN A 525 -14.77 -10.57 -6.38
N ARG A 526 -15.64 -9.69 -6.91
CA ARG A 526 -15.68 -9.38 -8.35
C ARG A 526 -14.38 -8.74 -8.82
N LEU A 527 -13.83 -7.79 -8.05
CA LEU A 527 -12.54 -7.16 -8.38
C LEU A 527 -11.39 -8.18 -8.44
N LEU A 528 -11.34 -9.14 -7.50
CA LEU A 528 -10.34 -10.21 -7.49
C LEU A 528 -10.40 -11.09 -8.75
N VAL A 529 -11.62 -11.42 -9.21
CA VAL A 529 -11.81 -12.17 -10.45
C VAL A 529 -11.38 -11.34 -11.66
N MET A 530 -11.81 -10.07 -11.74
CA MET A 530 -11.59 -9.20 -12.89
C MET A 530 -10.14 -8.75 -13.06
N PHE A 531 -9.48 -8.40 -11.96
CA PHE A 531 -8.17 -7.71 -12.00
C PHE A 531 -7.00 -8.57 -11.54
N ALA A 532 -7.25 -9.69 -10.86
CA ALA A 532 -6.20 -10.61 -10.39
C ALA A 532 -6.34 -12.04 -10.92
N GLY A 533 -7.36 -12.33 -11.75
CA GLY A 533 -7.58 -13.67 -12.31
C GLY A 533 -7.87 -14.74 -11.26
N VAL A 534 -8.30 -14.35 -10.06
CA VAL A 534 -8.58 -15.27 -8.96
C VAL A 534 -9.87 -16.02 -9.26
N THR A 535 -9.80 -17.33 -9.43
CA THR A 535 -10.98 -18.17 -9.71
C THR A 535 -11.79 -18.52 -8.47
N ARG A 536 -11.15 -18.51 -7.29
CA ARG A 536 -11.78 -18.80 -5.98
C ARG A 536 -11.30 -17.81 -4.93
N PRO A 537 -11.94 -16.64 -4.82
CA PRO A 537 -11.63 -15.66 -3.79
C PRO A 537 -11.76 -16.27 -2.39
N ARG A 538 -10.76 -16.03 -1.53
CA ARG A 538 -10.77 -16.47 -0.13
C ARG A 538 -11.29 -15.36 0.76
N SER A 539 -12.10 -15.72 1.75
CA SER A 539 -12.42 -14.82 2.85
C SER A 539 -11.23 -14.68 3.81
N ILE A 540 -11.23 -13.59 4.55
CA ILE A 540 -10.17 -13.24 5.49
C ILE A 540 -10.57 -13.76 6.87
N PRO A 541 -9.78 -14.61 7.53
CA PRO A 541 -10.28 -15.42 8.64
C PRO A 541 -10.66 -14.58 9.88
N TYR A 542 -9.89 -13.54 10.19
CA TYR A 542 -10.17 -12.65 11.29
C TYR A 542 -9.45 -11.31 11.13
N ALA A 543 -9.81 -10.37 11.99
CA ALA A 543 -9.18 -9.07 12.10
C ALA A 543 -8.81 -8.77 13.55
N LEU A 544 -7.79 -7.93 13.73
CA LEU A 544 -7.31 -7.46 15.02
C LEU A 544 -7.37 -5.94 15.10
N ARG A 545 -7.92 -5.37 16.18
CA ARG A 545 -7.75 -3.96 16.51
C ARG A 545 -6.70 -3.79 17.58
N ILE A 546 -5.72 -2.94 17.30
CA ILE A 546 -4.74 -2.50 18.28
C ILE A 546 -5.38 -1.43 19.17
N MET A 547 -5.36 -1.65 20.48
CA MET A 547 -5.80 -0.67 21.47
C MET A 547 -4.60 -0.31 22.35
N SER A 548 -4.06 0.89 22.18
CA SER A 548 -3.02 1.42 23.07
C SER A 548 -3.64 1.84 24.40
N ASP A 549 -3.04 1.47 25.53
CA ASP A 549 -3.44 1.95 26.85
C ASP A 549 -2.83 3.36 27.13
N GLU A 550 -2.76 4.24 26.13
CA GLU A 550 -2.39 5.64 26.41
C GLU A 550 -3.41 6.18 27.42
N PRO A 551 -2.98 6.69 28.58
CA PRO A 551 -3.91 7.35 29.47
C PRO A 551 -4.48 8.52 28.71
N ASP A 552 -5.81 8.64 28.69
CA ASP A 552 -6.45 9.92 28.40
C ASP A 552 -5.82 10.92 29.36
N LYS A 553 -4.89 11.73 28.86
CA LYS A 553 -4.35 12.88 29.59
C LYS A 553 -5.41 13.97 29.56
N ASP A 554 -6.55 13.68 30.18
CA ASP A 554 -7.62 14.62 30.50
C ASP A 554 -8.18 14.19 31.86
N ASN A 555 -7.40 14.51 32.90
CA ASN A 555 -7.89 14.93 34.21
C ASN A 555 -6.97 16.05 34.70
#